data_AF-A0A7S9KYM1-F1
#
_entry.id   AF-A0A7S9KYM1-F1
#
_cell.length_a   1.000
_cell.length_b   1.000
_cell.length_c   1.000
_cell.angle_alpha   90.00
_cell.angle_beta   90.00
_cell.angle_gamma   90.00
#
_symmetry.space_group_name_H-M   'P 1'
#
loop_
_entity.id
_entity.type
_entity.pdbx_description
1 polymer ?
#
loop_
_entity_poly.entity_id
_entity_poly.type
_entity_poly.pdbx_seq_one_letter_code
_entity_poly.pdbx_strand_id
1 'polypeptide(L)'
;MEKTYRTKLIFHIKSLKFVLISSGVSFGVFYLILTSQQQSFNLNAFLLGALPLLLMFIAPAMYLHLTYYIKTFGQKLIVNESQNKLTVIEHGRRHCYNYSSIISIEQHLGLNYRNRIDRLGRRFTPWTPYGYITIKLDNGLRFQLTCLMIDIQNPPFVITHTYFRFFPYLKIQKEISEKRAAVTQNFENEVSHYKATFKNHTTRQLKEKLDNAKSYNKASVEASKQLLRNREAE
;
A
#
# COMPACT_ATOMS: atom_id res chain seq x y z
N MET A 1 4.64 1.40 -24.21
CA MET A 1 5.28 0.11 -23.83
C MET A 1 4.55 -0.47 -22.63
N GLU A 2 4.23 -1.77 -22.67
CA GLU A 2 3.52 -2.44 -21.57
C GLU A 2 4.51 -3.17 -20.64
N LYS A 3 4.41 -2.93 -19.33
CA LYS A 3 5.24 -3.57 -18.31
C LYS A 3 4.36 -4.27 -17.28
N THR A 4 4.65 -5.54 -17.01
CA THR A 4 3.93 -6.34 -16.02
C THR A 4 4.80 -6.63 -14.79
N TYR A 5 4.29 -6.25 -13.62
CA TYR A 5 4.87 -6.49 -12.31
C TYR A 5 4.06 -7.55 -11.57
N ARG A 6 4.75 -8.55 -11.05
CA ARG A 6 4.17 -9.66 -10.30
C ARG A 6 5.23 -10.23 -9.39
N THR A 7 4.82 -11.00 -8.41
CA THR A 7 5.75 -11.73 -7.55
C THR A 7 6.62 -12.66 -8.38
N LYS A 8 7.94 -12.55 -8.24
CA LYS A 8 8.94 -13.38 -8.95
C LYS A 8 9.97 -13.93 -7.97
N LEU A 9 10.47 -15.14 -8.24
CA LEU A 9 11.49 -15.81 -7.42
C LEU A 9 12.72 -14.93 -7.15
N ILE A 10 13.18 -14.18 -8.16
CA ILE A 10 14.34 -13.28 -8.04
C ILE A 10 14.15 -12.24 -6.92
N PHE A 11 12.93 -11.74 -6.71
CA PHE A 11 12.63 -10.77 -5.67
C PHE A 11 12.57 -11.41 -4.28
N HIS A 12 12.15 -12.68 -4.18
CA HIS A 12 12.24 -13.45 -2.94
C HIS A 12 13.70 -13.61 -2.52
N ILE A 13 14.56 -14.05 -3.44
CA ILE A 13 15.99 -14.23 -3.20
C ILE A 13 16.64 -12.88 -2.82
N LYS A 14 16.34 -11.80 -3.56
CA LYS A 14 16.87 -10.46 -3.27
C LYS A 14 16.48 -9.97 -1.87
N SER A 15 15.27 -10.30 -1.40
CA SER A 15 14.78 -9.90 -0.09
C SER A 15 15.36 -10.77 1.03
N LEU A 16 15.47 -12.08 0.81
CA LEU A 16 15.95 -13.05 1.82
C LEU A 16 17.47 -13.11 1.95
N LYS A 17 18.24 -12.68 0.95
CA LYS A 17 19.72 -12.82 0.98
C LYS A 17 20.35 -12.25 2.24
N PHE A 18 19.85 -11.12 2.74
CA PHE A 18 20.39 -10.48 3.94
C PHE A 18 20.01 -11.23 5.20
N VAL A 19 18.81 -11.82 5.24
CA VAL A 19 18.39 -12.73 6.30
C VAL A 19 19.35 -13.92 6.33
N LEU A 20 19.53 -14.60 5.20
CA LEU A 20 20.41 -15.78 5.10
C LEU A 20 21.86 -15.47 5.49
N ILE A 21 22.43 -14.35 5.00
CA ILE A 21 23.78 -13.92 5.36
C ILE A 21 23.86 -13.62 6.87
N SER A 22 22.90 -12.86 7.42
CA SER A 22 22.90 -12.54 8.85
C SER A 22 22.76 -13.77 9.74
N SER A 23 21.95 -14.76 9.33
CA SER A 23 21.82 -16.05 9.99
C SER A 23 23.15 -16.79 9.96
N GLY A 24 23.77 -16.92 8.79
CA GLY A 24 25.05 -17.62 8.62
C GLY A 24 26.16 -17.00 9.46
N VAL A 25 26.29 -15.67 9.47
CA VAL A 25 27.26 -14.96 10.31
C VAL A 25 26.97 -15.19 11.80
N SER A 26 25.71 -15.10 12.22
CA SER A 26 25.34 -15.32 13.63
C SER A 26 25.65 -16.74 14.09
N PHE A 27 25.31 -17.74 13.28
CA PHE A 27 25.65 -19.14 13.54
C PHE A 27 27.17 -19.36 13.58
N GLY A 28 27.92 -18.78 12.64
CA GLY A 28 29.38 -18.91 12.58
C GLY A 28 30.07 -18.30 13.79
N VAL A 29 29.72 -17.07 14.17
CA VAL A 29 30.28 -16.40 15.37
C VAL A 29 29.99 -17.22 16.62
N PHE A 30 28.75 -17.69 16.76
CA PHE A 30 28.36 -18.41 17.96
C PHE A 30 28.98 -19.82 18.03
N TYR A 31 29.16 -20.49 16.90
CA TYR A 31 29.95 -21.73 16.80
C TYR A 31 31.41 -21.51 17.23
N LEU A 32 32.04 -20.43 16.76
CA LEU A 32 33.41 -20.07 17.15
C LEU A 32 33.52 -19.79 18.65
N ILE A 33 32.55 -19.09 19.25
CA ILE A 33 32.54 -18.83 20.69
C ILE A 33 32.54 -20.14 21.49
N LEU A 34 31.65 -21.08 21.17
CA LEU A 34 31.57 -22.35 21.90
C LEU A 34 32.83 -23.20 21.75
N THR A 35 33.41 -23.24 20.54
CA THR A 35 34.61 -24.03 20.27
C THR A 35 35.88 -23.39 20.84
N SER A 36 35.95 -22.07 20.93
CA SER A 36 37.09 -21.34 21.50
C SER A 36 37.29 -21.55 23.01
N GLN A 37 36.22 -21.90 23.75
CA GLN A 37 36.26 -22.07 25.21
C GLN A 37 36.70 -23.48 25.65
N GLN A 38 37.21 -24.31 24.73
CA GLN A 38 37.59 -25.72 24.97
C GLN A 38 36.48 -26.59 25.62
N GLN A 39 35.24 -26.12 25.62
CA GLN A 39 34.10 -26.94 26.00
C GLN A 39 33.83 -27.95 24.89
N SER A 40 33.59 -29.21 25.27
CA SER A 40 33.00 -30.19 24.35
C SER A 40 31.73 -29.60 23.76
N PHE A 41 31.62 -29.58 22.43
CA PHE A 41 30.46 -28.98 21.74
C PHE A 41 29.16 -29.55 22.31
N ASN A 42 28.36 -28.69 22.93
CA ASN A 42 27.06 -29.04 23.48
C ASN A 42 25.96 -28.44 22.58
N LEU A 43 25.28 -29.31 21.82
CA LEU A 43 24.23 -28.89 20.90
C LEU A 43 23.08 -28.16 21.61
N ASN A 44 22.71 -28.56 22.83
CA ASN A 44 21.61 -27.94 23.57
C ASN A 44 21.97 -26.52 24.02
N ALA A 45 23.18 -26.34 24.57
CA ALA A 45 23.69 -25.02 24.90
C ALA A 45 23.79 -24.14 23.65
N PHE A 46 24.18 -24.75 22.53
CA PHE A 46 24.26 -24.03 21.27
C PHE A 46 22.89 -23.54 20.81
N LEU A 47 21.90 -24.43 20.77
CA LEU A 47 20.55 -24.07 20.34
C LEU A 47 19.91 -23.05 21.29
N LEU A 48 20.09 -23.19 22.60
CA LEU A 48 19.57 -22.24 23.59
C LEU A 48 20.18 -20.83 23.46
N GLY A 49 21.46 -20.72 23.13
CA GLY A 49 22.11 -19.42 22.92
C GLY A 49 21.88 -18.81 21.54
N ALA A 50 21.87 -19.63 20.49
CA ALA A 50 21.70 -19.16 19.11
C ALA A 50 20.25 -18.78 18.79
N LEU A 51 19.27 -19.56 19.29
CA LEU A 51 17.86 -19.40 18.92
C LEU A 51 17.30 -18.01 19.25
N PRO A 52 17.52 -17.41 20.44
CA PRO A 52 17.03 -16.07 20.74
C PRO A 52 17.59 -15.00 19.79
N LEU A 53 18.88 -15.08 19.44
CA LEU A 53 19.52 -14.16 18.51
C LEU A 53 18.92 -14.30 17.10
N LEU A 54 18.75 -15.55 16.65
CA LEU A 54 18.10 -15.84 15.37
C LEU A 54 16.68 -15.27 15.35
N LEU A 55 15.87 -15.52 16.38
CA LEU A 55 14.51 -15.00 16.45
C LEU A 55 14.50 -13.46 16.45
N MET A 56 15.37 -12.81 17.20
CA MET A 56 15.43 -11.33 17.28
C MET A 56 15.72 -10.69 15.91
N PHE A 57 16.61 -11.28 15.11
CA PHE A 57 17.05 -10.70 13.83
C PHE A 57 16.25 -11.20 12.63
N ILE A 58 15.84 -12.47 12.64
CA ILE A 58 15.17 -13.14 11.52
C ILE A 58 13.65 -12.98 11.59
N ALA A 59 13.05 -13.07 12.78
CA ALA A 59 11.59 -13.08 12.91
C ALA A 59 10.94 -11.82 12.31
N PRO A 60 11.48 -10.58 12.49
CA PRO A 60 10.89 -9.41 11.85
C PRO A 60 10.96 -9.46 10.33
N ALA A 61 12.07 -9.95 9.76
CA ALA A 61 12.22 -10.06 8.31
C ALA A 61 11.32 -11.16 7.73
N MET A 62 11.18 -12.29 8.44
CA MET A 62 10.27 -13.38 8.05
C MET A 62 8.81 -12.96 8.15
N TYR A 63 8.43 -12.23 9.21
CA TYR A 63 7.10 -11.64 9.33
C TYR A 63 6.78 -10.73 8.14
N LEU A 64 7.68 -9.82 7.79
CA LEU A 64 7.51 -8.95 6.61
C LEU A 64 7.42 -9.77 5.32
N HIS A 65 8.26 -10.79 5.16
CA HIS A 65 8.23 -11.65 3.98
C HIS A 65 6.90 -12.35 3.80
N LEU A 66 6.40 -12.98 4.87
CA LEU A 66 5.17 -13.74 4.84
C LEU A 66 3.98 -12.81 4.62
N THR A 67 3.89 -11.70 5.34
CA THR A 67 2.81 -10.73 5.15
C THR A 67 2.80 -10.12 3.75
N TYR A 68 3.96 -9.82 3.18
CA TYR A 68 4.08 -9.30 1.82
C TYR A 68 3.67 -10.34 0.79
N TYR A 69 4.13 -11.58 0.97
CA TYR A 69 3.80 -12.68 0.08
C TYR A 69 2.29 -12.94 0.09
N ILE A 70 1.68 -13.11 1.26
CA ILE A 70 0.23 -13.33 1.39
C ILE A 70 -0.54 -12.17 0.74
N LYS A 71 -0.17 -10.91 0.99
CA LYS A 71 -0.89 -9.75 0.45
C LYS A 71 -0.80 -9.65 -1.08
N THR A 72 0.33 -10.04 -1.65
CA THR A 72 0.60 -9.91 -3.10
C THR A 72 0.41 -11.21 -3.87
N PHE A 73 0.00 -12.27 -3.20
CA PHE A 73 -0.22 -13.56 -3.83
C PHE A 73 -1.34 -13.45 -4.87
N GLY A 74 -1.05 -13.87 -6.10
CA GLY A 74 -1.98 -13.75 -7.22
C GLY A 74 -2.20 -12.33 -7.74
N GLN A 75 -1.55 -11.31 -7.17
CA GLN A 75 -1.64 -9.92 -7.64
C GLN A 75 -0.75 -9.69 -8.86
N LYS A 76 -1.26 -8.95 -9.86
CA LYS A 76 -0.48 -8.45 -11.00
C LYS A 76 -0.78 -6.98 -11.21
N LEU A 77 0.25 -6.23 -11.56
CA LEU A 77 0.13 -4.86 -12.01
C LEU A 77 0.62 -4.76 -13.45
N ILE A 78 -0.21 -4.21 -14.31
CA ILE A 78 0.13 -3.95 -15.71
C ILE A 78 0.11 -2.45 -15.93
N VAL A 79 1.24 -1.92 -16.37
CA VAL A 79 1.47 -0.51 -16.64
C VAL A 79 1.56 -0.34 -18.15
N ASN A 80 0.67 0.45 -18.73
CA ASN A 80 0.69 0.83 -20.13
C ASN A 80 0.91 2.34 -20.24
N GLU A 81 2.18 2.74 -20.35
CA GLU A 81 2.59 4.15 -20.43
C GLU A 81 2.01 4.83 -21.68
N SER A 82 1.94 4.12 -22.81
CA SER A 82 1.40 4.64 -24.07
C SER A 82 -0.09 4.96 -24.04
N GLN A 83 -0.86 4.21 -23.26
CA GLN A 83 -2.31 4.40 -23.11
C GLN A 83 -2.66 5.19 -21.85
N ASN A 84 -1.66 5.64 -21.08
CA ASN A 84 -1.84 6.27 -19.79
C ASN A 84 -2.76 5.46 -18.83
N LYS A 85 -2.58 4.13 -18.83
CA LYS A 85 -3.40 3.19 -18.07
C LYS A 85 -2.59 2.33 -17.10
N LEU A 86 -3.22 2.06 -15.96
CA LEU A 86 -2.75 1.17 -14.92
C LEU A 86 -3.83 0.12 -14.66
N THR A 87 -3.50 -1.15 -14.85
CA THR A 87 -4.40 -2.28 -14.56
C THR A 87 -3.89 -3.06 -13.36
N VAL A 88 -4.73 -3.21 -12.35
CA VAL A 88 -4.48 -4.08 -11.20
C VAL A 88 -5.34 -5.33 -11.34
N ILE A 89 -4.72 -6.51 -11.21
CA ILE A 89 -5.42 -7.79 -11.15
C ILE A 89 -5.22 -8.35 -9.74
N GLU A 90 -6.31 -8.52 -9.00
CA GLU A 90 -6.31 -9.06 -7.64
C GLU A 90 -7.36 -10.18 -7.55
N HIS A 91 -6.94 -11.38 -7.15
CA HIS A 91 -7.83 -12.55 -6.99
C HIS A 91 -8.74 -12.79 -8.22
N GLY A 92 -8.20 -12.62 -9.42
CA GLY A 92 -8.92 -12.80 -10.68
C GLY A 92 -9.77 -11.61 -11.13
N ARG A 93 -9.97 -10.59 -10.28
CA ARG A 93 -10.69 -9.35 -10.65
C ARG A 93 -9.73 -8.37 -11.32
N ARG A 94 -10.13 -7.85 -12.48
CA ARG A 94 -9.36 -6.88 -13.25
C ARG A 94 -9.93 -5.47 -13.02
N HIS A 95 -9.10 -4.58 -12.53
CA HIS A 95 -9.43 -3.18 -12.32
C HIS A 95 -8.53 -2.30 -13.19
N CYS A 96 -9.11 -1.41 -14.00
CA CYS A 96 -8.37 -0.54 -14.90
C CYS A 96 -8.58 0.92 -14.49
N TYR A 97 -7.49 1.67 -14.41
CA TYR A 97 -7.47 3.06 -13.98
C TYR A 97 -6.60 3.89 -14.92
N ASN A 98 -6.93 5.18 -15.06
CA ASN A 98 -6.06 6.12 -15.74
C ASN A 98 -5.02 6.66 -14.74
N TYR A 99 -3.83 7.03 -15.21
CA TYR A 99 -2.83 7.65 -14.32
C TYR A 99 -3.32 8.97 -13.71
N SER A 100 -4.20 9.70 -14.40
CA SER A 100 -4.80 10.93 -13.88
C SER A 100 -5.63 10.72 -12.60
N SER A 101 -6.11 9.49 -12.36
CA SER A 101 -6.81 9.14 -11.12
C SER A 101 -5.87 8.92 -9.94
N ILE A 102 -4.54 8.87 -10.14
CA ILE A 102 -3.57 8.67 -9.07
C ILE A 102 -3.36 10.00 -8.33
N ILE A 103 -3.82 10.08 -7.08
CA ILE A 103 -3.55 11.22 -6.19
C ILE A 103 -2.10 11.19 -5.72
N SER A 104 -1.61 10.01 -5.30
CA SER A 104 -0.27 9.89 -4.73
C SER A 104 0.27 8.47 -4.85
N ILE A 105 1.59 8.40 -4.85
CA ILE A 105 2.42 7.20 -4.87
C ILE A 105 3.40 7.35 -3.71
N GLU A 106 3.10 6.67 -2.62
CA GLU A 106 3.85 6.72 -1.37
C GLU A 106 4.80 5.53 -1.29
N GLN A 107 6.09 5.80 -1.15
CA GLN A 107 7.12 4.79 -0.98
C GLN A 107 7.42 4.61 0.50
N HIS A 108 7.45 3.36 0.97
CA HIS A 108 7.69 3.00 2.37
C HIS A 108 8.94 2.12 2.43
N LEU A 109 10.02 2.70 2.94
CA LEU A 109 11.35 2.09 2.97
C LEU A 109 11.81 1.84 4.41
N GLY A 110 12.71 0.88 4.60
CA GLY A 110 13.46 0.74 5.85
C GLY A 110 14.24 2.00 6.22
N LEU A 111 14.37 2.27 7.51
CA LEU A 111 15.02 3.48 8.06
C LEU A 111 16.45 3.67 7.55
N ASN A 112 17.13 2.57 7.24
CA ASN A 112 18.50 2.51 6.77
C ASN A 112 18.68 3.25 5.43
N TYR A 113 17.66 3.29 4.58
CA TYR A 113 17.70 4.05 3.32
C TYR A 113 17.73 5.56 3.53
N ARG A 114 17.37 6.06 4.73
CA ARG A 114 17.45 7.48 5.06
C ARG A 114 18.90 8.00 5.05
N ASN A 115 19.90 7.11 5.20
CA ASN A 115 21.31 7.48 5.05
C ASN A 115 21.65 8.13 3.71
N ARG A 116 20.89 7.83 2.65
CA ARG A 116 21.08 8.46 1.33
C ARG A 116 20.85 9.97 1.37
N ILE A 117 20.11 10.44 2.39
CA ILE A 117 19.72 11.84 2.57
C ILE A 117 20.63 12.49 3.62
N ASP A 118 20.72 11.92 4.82
CA ASP A 118 21.36 12.58 5.97
C ASP A 118 22.75 12.06 6.34
N ARG A 119 23.19 10.96 5.70
CA ARG A 119 24.52 10.34 5.90
C ARG A 119 24.87 9.99 7.36
N LEU A 120 23.89 9.74 8.22
CA LEU A 120 24.11 9.42 9.65
C LEU A 120 24.68 8.02 9.95
N GLY A 121 25.28 7.34 8.98
CA GLY A 121 25.98 6.07 9.22
C GLY A 121 25.10 4.91 9.72
N ARG A 122 23.79 4.92 9.51
CA ARG A 122 22.90 3.80 9.90
C ARG A 122 23.33 2.48 9.25
N ARG A 123 23.48 1.45 10.07
CA ARG A 123 23.88 0.10 9.64
C ARG A 123 22.72 -0.64 9.01
N PHE A 124 22.99 -1.59 8.10
CA PHE A 124 21.96 -2.47 7.52
C PHE A 124 21.38 -3.42 8.58
N THR A 125 20.07 -3.66 8.51
CA THR A 125 19.35 -4.67 9.29
C THR A 125 18.79 -5.75 8.36
N PRO A 126 18.50 -6.98 8.85
CA PRO A 126 17.98 -8.07 8.01
C PRO A 126 16.68 -7.72 7.27
N TRP A 127 15.85 -6.84 7.83
CA TRP A 127 14.61 -6.36 7.23
C TRP A 127 14.76 -5.10 6.35
N THR A 128 15.99 -4.57 6.19
CA THR A 128 16.23 -3.40 5.31
C THR A 128 15.74 -3.59 3.87
N PRO A 129 15.86 -4.76 3.23
CA PRO A 129 15.40 -4.93 1.84
C PRO A 129 13.90 -4.82 1.67
N TYR A 130 13.14 -4.96 2.76
CA TYR A 130 11.70 -4.93 2.74
C TYR A 130 11.20 -3.50 2.65
N GLY A 131 10.16 -3.32 1.87
CA GLY A 131 9.45 -2.07 1.68
C GLY A 131 8.34 -2.24 0.66
N TYR A 132 7.52 -1.21 0.53
CA TYR A 132 6.36 -1.25 -0.34
C TYR A 132 6.01 0.13 -0.87
N ILE A 133 5.22 0.16 -1.93
CA ILE A 133 4.66 1.37 -2.52
C ILE A 133 3.15 1.31 -2.35
N THR A 134 2.54 2.42 -1.93
CA THR A 134 1.09 2.60 -1.90
C THR A 134 0.68 3.57 -3.00
N ILE A 135 -0.10 3.10 -3.96
CA ILE A 135 -0.74 3.95 -4.97
C ILE A 135 -2.13 4.31 -4.44
N LYS A 136 -2.42 5.60 -4.26
CA LYS A 136 -3.74 6.10 -3.83
C LYS A 136 -4.47 6.73 -5.00
N LEU A 137 -5.71 6.34 -5.19
CA LEU A 137 -6.59 6.89 -6.21
C LEU A 137 -7.56 7.95 -5.66
N ASP A 138 -8.12 8.75 -6.56
CA ASP A 138 -9.16 9.76 -6.34
C ASP A 138 -10.44 9.22 -5.67
N ASN A 139 -10.88 8.04 -6.08
CA ASN A 139 -11.99 7.30 -5.49
C ASN A 139 -11.68 6.75 -4.07
N GLY A 140 -10.48 7.00 -3.54
CA GLY A 140 -10.05 6.56 -2.22
C GLY A 140 -9.52 5.13 -2.17
N LEU A 141 -9.51 4.40 -3.29
CA LEU A 141 -8.87 3.09 -3.40
C LEU A 141 -7.36 3.21 -3.23
N ARG A 142 -6.76 2.14 -2.71
CA ARG A 142 -5.33 2.08 -2.46
C ARG A 142 -4.79 0.72 -2.87
N PHE A 143 -3.72 0.71 -3.66
CA PHE A 143 -3.02 -0.51 -4.04
C PHE A 143 -1.64 -0.53 -3.40
N GLN A 144 -1.24 -1.70 -2.90
CA GLN A 144 0.08 -1.89 -2.33
C GLN A 144 0.90 -2.80 -3.23
N LEU A 145 2.11 -2.36 -3.57
CA LEU A 145 3.10 -3.13 -4.31
C LEU A 145 4.28 -3.37 -3.40
N THR A 146 4.70 -4.62 -3.22
CA THR A 146 5.79 -4.95 -2.30
C THR A 146 7.11 -5.14 -3.03
N CYS A 147 8.21 -5.18 -2.27
CA CYS A 147 9.53 -5.56 -2.78
C CYS A 147 9.58 -6.95 -3.44
N LEU A 148 8.56 -7.80 -3.23
CA LEU A 148 8.43 -9.10 -3.88
C LEU A 148 7.92 -8.99 -5.33
N MET A 149 7.28 -7.87 -5.70
CA MET A 149 6.72 -7.64 -7.04
C MET A 149 7.57 -6.69 -7.89
N ILE A 150 8.23 -5.73 -7.25
CA ILE A 150 8.87 -4.60 -7.91
C ILE A 150 10.13 -4.17 -7.19
N ASP A 151 11.07 -3.57 -7.91
CA ASP A 151 12.20 -2.90 -7.28
C ASP A 151 11.71 -1.62 -6.60
N ILE A 152 11.50 -1.71 -5.28
CA ILE A 152 11.06 -0.57 -4.48
C ILE A 152 12.10 0.54 -4.38
N GLN A 153 13.38 0.30 -4.68
CA GLN A 153 14.41 1.34 -4.62
C GLN A 153 14.44 2.18 -5.89
N ASN A 154 14.15 1.56 -7.03
CA ASN A 154 14.07 2.21 -8.33
C ASN A 154 12.75 1.84 -9.00
N PRO A 155 11.61 2.31 -8.46
CA PRO A 155 10.32 1.97 -9.00
C PRO A 155 10.10 2.67 -10.36
N PRO A 156 9.29 2.08 -11.25
CA PRO A 156 8.94 2.65 -12.55
C PRO A 156 7.91 3.79 -12.44
N PHE A 157 7.76 4.38 -11.24
CA PHE A 157 6.75 5.38 -10.93
C PHE A 157 7.43 6.60 -10.34
N VAL A 158 6.87 7.78 -10.63
CA VAL A 158 7.27 9.02 -9.95
C VAL A 158 6.71 8.97 -8.52
N ILE A 159 7.61 8.86 -7.55
CA ILE A 159 7.26 8.83 -6.13
C ILE A 159 6.91 10.25 -5.69
N THR A 160 5.76 10.42 -5.04
CA THR A 160 5.34 11.72 -4.47
C THR A 160 5.81 11.88 -3.04
N HIS A 161 5.81 10.79 -2.24
CA HIS A 161 6.25 10.83 -0.84
C HIS A 161 7.06 9.60 -0.49
N THR A 162 8.14 9.78 0.29
CA THR A 162 8.93 8.67 0.84
C THR A 162 8.88 8.70 2.36
N TYR A 163 8.48 7.57 2.95
CA TYR A 163 8.43 7.34 4.39
C TYR A 163 9.50 6.34 4.80
N PHE A 164 10.35 6.73 5.74
CA PHE A 164 11.36 5.87 6.35
C PHE A 164 10.82 5.25 7.64
N ARG A 165 10.82 3.92 7.72
CA ARG A 165 10.23 3.15 8.82
C ARG A 165 11.24 2.22 9.44
N PHE A 166 11.22 2.10 10.77
CA PHE A 166 12.04 1.11 11.43
C PHE A 166 11.67 -0.31 10.99
N PHE A 167 10.36 -0.59 10.94
CA PHE A 167 9.79 -1.78 10.28
C PHE A 167 8.74 -1.34 9.26
N PRO A 168 8.92 -1.64 7.96
CA PRO A 168 7.98 -1.25 6.92
C PRO A 168 6.80 -2.24 6.85
N TYR A 169 6.02 -2.36 7.92
CA TYR A 169 4.82 -3.20 7.93
C TYR A 169 3.75 -2.63 6.99
N LEU A 170 3.03 -3.52 6.31
CA LEU A 170 1.89 -3.12 5.48
C LEU A 170 0.78 -2.58 6.38
N LYS A 171 0.28 -1.38 6.08
CA LYS A 171 -0.94 -0.90 6.73
C LYS A 171 -2.11 -1.75 6.25
N ILE A 172 -2.81 -2.39 7.19
CA ILE A 172 -4.06 -3.09 6.94
C ILE A 172 -5.04 -2.08 6.33
N GLN A 173 -5.39 -2.29 5.07
CA GLN A 173 -6.47 -1.55 4.43
C GLN A 173 -7.77 -2.17 4.91
N LYS A 174 -8.37 -1.63 5.97
CA LYS A 174 -9.78 -1.95 6.29
C LYS A 174 -10.64 -1.53 5.09
N GLU A 175 -11.70 -2.28 4.83
CA GLU A 175 -12.92 -2.15 3.96
C GLU A 175 -13.52 -0.73 3.73
N ILE A 176 -12.75 0.33 3.88
CA ILE A 176 -13.12 1.72 3.61
C ILE A 176 -13.54 1.88 2.14
N SER A 177 -13.02 1.05 1.24
CA SER A 177 -13.44 0.98 -0.17
C SER A 177 -14.90 0.61 -0.34
N GLU A 178 -15.33 -0.51 0.26
CA GLU A 178 -16.71 -1.00 0.10
C GLU A 178 -17.70 -0.15 0.88
N LYS A 179 -17.34 0.28 2.10
CA LYS A 179 -18.16 1.24 2.85
C LYS A 179 -18.24 2.59 2.16
N ARG A 180 -17.17 3.13 1.57
CA ARG A 180 -17.24 4.37 0.79
C ARG A 180 -18.03 4.19 -0.49
N ALA A 181 -17.83 3.10 -1.23
CA ALA A 181 -18.60 2.81 -2.43
C ALA A 181 -20.11 2.72 -2.11
N ALA A 182 -20.46 2.02 -1.02
CA ALA A 182 -21.84 1.95 -0.53
C ALA A 182 -22.37 3.32 -0.08
N VAL A 183 -21.55 4.15 0.59
CA VAL A 183 -21.93 5.52 0.99
C VAL A 183 -22.12 6.42 -0.24
N THR A 184 -21.25 6.35 -1.24
CA THR A 184 -21.39 7.10 -2.50
C THR A 184 -22.64 6.66 -3.24
N GLN A 185 -22.88 5.35 -3.36
CA GLN A 185 -24.06 4.81 -4.04
C GLN A 185 -25.35 5.18 -3.29
N ASN A 186 -25.35 5.13 -1.96
CA ASN A 186 -26.49 5.58 -1.15
C ASN A 186 -26.73 7.09 -1.32
N PHE A 187 -25.66 7.90 -1.37
CA PHE A 187 -25.77 9.33 -1.62
C PHE A 187 -26.33 9.63 -3.02
N GLU A 188 -25.87 8.93 -4.07
CA GLU A 188 -26.42 9.07 -5.43
C GLU A 188 -27.88 8.64 -5.53
N ASN A 189 -28.26 7.57 -4.80
CA ASN A 189 -29.64 7.13 -4.70
C ASN A 189 -30.51 8.20 -4.00
N GLU A 190 -30.03 8.79 -2.91
CA GLU A 190 -30.72 9.90 -2.23
C GLU A 190 -30.86 11.12 -3.16
N VAL A 191 -29.81 11.51 -3.87
CA VAL A 191 -29.85 12.62 -4.85
C VAL A 191 -30.90 12.33 -5.92
N SER A 192 -30.94 11.10 -6.44
CA SER A 192 -31.91 10.69 -7.47
C SER A 192 -33.35 10.70 -6.95
N HIS A 193 -33.57 10.24 -5.72
CA HIS A 193 -34.85 10.33 -5.03
C HIS A 193 -35.30 11.81 -4.91
N TYR A 194 -34.43 12.69 -4.41
CA TYR A 194 -34.75 14.12 -4.29
C TYR A 194 -35.00 14.78 -5.65
N LYS A 195 -34.27 14.42 -6.71
CA LYS A 195 -34.55 14.91 -8.06
C LYS A 195 -35.97 14.54 -8.51
N ALA A 196 -36.41 13.32 -8.25
CA ALA A 196 -37.76 12.88 -8.56
C ALA A 196 -38.82 13.67 -7.76
N THR A 197 -38.59 13.85 -6.45
CA THR A 197 -39.47 14.67 -5.60
C THR A 197 -39.51 16.13 -6.06
N PHE A 198 -38.39 16.68 -6.54
CA PHE A 198 -38.24 18.09 -6.87
C PHE A 198 -38.58 18.44 -8.32
N LYS A 199 -39.04 17.45 -9.10
CA LYS A 199 -39.37 17.64 -10.53
C LYS A 199 -40.29 18.83 -10.77
N ASN A 200 -41.27 19.03 -9.89
CA ASN A 200 -42.28 20.08 -9.99
C ASN A 200 -41.95 21.34 -9.16
N HIS A 201 -40.80 21.40 -8.49
CA HIS A 201 -40.43 22.58 -7.73
C HIS A 201 -40.07 23.74 -8.65
N THR A 202 -40.49 24.95 -8.28
CA THR A 202 -40.15 26.19 -8.98
C THR A 202 -38.67 26.55 -8.76
N THR A 203 -38.11 27.35 -9.67
CA THR A 203 -36.71 27.83 -9.58
C THR A 203 -36.45 28.56 -8.26
N ARG A 204 -37.44 29.31 -7.75
CA ARG A 204 -37.36 29.99 -6.45
C ARG A 204 -37.21 29.01 -5.28
N GLN A 205 -38.01 27.95 -5.27
CA GLN A 205 -37.94 26.89 -4.24
C GLN A 205 -36.64 26.10 -4.28
N LEU A 206 -36.05 25.90 -5.46
CA LEU A 206 -34.74 25.25 -5.59
C LEU A 206 -33.59 26.15 -5.11
N LYS A 207 -33.65 27.46 -5.39
CA LYS A 207 -32.66 28.44 -4.92
C LYS A 207 -32.69 28.60 -3.40
N GLU A 208 -33.88 28.63 -2.80
CA GLU A 208 -34.02 28.69 -1.34
C GLU A 208 -33.29 27.54 -0.61
N LYS A 209 -33.29 26.33 -1.20
CA LYS A 209 -32.58 25.17 -0.66
C LYS A 209 -31.06 25.29 -0.76
N LEU A 210 -30.54 26.01 -1.76
CA LEU A 210 -29.12 26.32 -1.90
C LEU A 210 -28.70 27.41 -0.91
N ASP A 211 -29.51 28.46 -0.77
CA ASP A 211 -29.23 29.58 0.12
C ASP A 211 -29.24 29.14 1.59
N ASN A 212 -30.09 28.17 1.93
CA ASN A 212 -30.19 27.56 3.26
C ASN A 212 -29.51 26.17 3.34
N ALA A 213 -28.46 25.92 2.56
CA ALA A 213 -27.83 24.60 2.43
C ALA A 213 -27.43 23.93 3.76
N LYS A 214 -27.17 24.71 4.83
CA LYS A 214 -26.86 24.18 6.17
C LYS A 214 -28.05 23.50 6.86
N SER A 215 -29.27 23.90 6.51
CA SER A 215 -30.51 23.41 7.11
C SER A 215 -31.11 22.21 6.35
N TYR A 216 -30.57 21.87 5.18
CA TYR A 216 -31.06 20.80 4.32
C TYR A 216 -30.08 19.63 4.23
N ASN A 217 -30.60 18.44 3.92
CA ASN A 217 -29.75 17.28 3.59
C ASN A 217 -28.87 17.62 2.38
N LYS A 218 -27.57 17.30 2.46
CA LYS A 218 -26.59 17.50 1.38
C LYS A 218 -27.04 16.93 0.03
N ALA A 219 -27.68 15.76 0.00
CA ALA A 219 -28.19 15.14 -1.21
C ALA A 219 -29.33 15.97 -1.85
N SER A 220 -30.18 16.58 -1.02
CA SER A 220 -31.25 17.49 -1.47
C SER A 220 -30.68 18.79 -2.06
N VAL A 221 -29.63 19.33 -1.44
CA VAL A 221 -28.93 20.53 -1.95
C VAL A 221 -28.27 20.23 -3.30
N GLU A 222 -27.58 19.10 -3.41
CA GLU A 222 -26.93 18.68 -4.67
C GLU A 222 -27.95 18.37 -5.77
N ALA A 223 -29.08 17.73 -5.45
CA ALA A 223 -30.18 17.53 -6.38
C ALA A 223 -30.75 18.87 -6.92
N SER A 224 -30.96 19.85 -6.02
CA SER A 224 -31.46 21.17 -6.37
C SER A 224 -30.49 21.93 -7.30
N LYS A 225 -29.19 21.84 -7.00
CA LYS A 225 -28.12 22.40 -7.83
C LYS A 225 -28.10 21.82 -9.25
N GLN A 226 -28.25 20.50 -9.38
CA GLN A 226 -28.24 19.83 -10.68
C GLN A 226 -29.49 20.15 -11.51
N LEU A 227 -30.67 20.23 -10.87
CA LEU A 227 -31.91 20.62 -11.56
C LEU A 227 -31.87 22.07 -12.07
N LEU A 228 -31.31 23.00 -11.29
CA LEU A 228 -31.15 24.39 -11.72
C LEU A 228 -30.20 24.52 -12.92
N ARG A 229 -29.06 23.81 -12.90
CA ARG A 229 -28.14 23.79 -14.04
C ARG A 229 -28.78 23.26 -15.32
N ASN A 230 -29.61 22.22 -15.21
CA ASN A 230 -30.31 21.67 -16.38
C ASN A 230 -31.30 22.66 -16.96
N ARG A 231 -32.02 23.43 -16.11
CA ARG A 231 -32.96 24.47 -16.54
C ARG A 231 -32.30 25.72 -17.11
N GLU A 232 -31.05 26.00 -16.74
CA GLU A 232 -30.25 27.10 -17.29
C GLU A 232 -29.60 26.73 -18.64
N ALA A 233 -29.60 25.45 -18.99
CA ALA A 233 -29.03 24.92 -20.24
C ALA A 233 -30.10 24.59 -21.30
N GLU A 234 -31.39 24.65 -20.95
CA GLU A 234 -32.56 24.60 -21.85
C GLU A 234 -32.98 26.02 -22.26
#